data_AF-A0A6S6WPA3-F1
#
_entry.id   AF-A0A6S6WPA3-F1
#
_cell.length_a   1.000
_cell.length_b   1.000
_cell.length_c   1.000
_cell.angle_alpha   90.00
_cell.angle_beta   90.00
_cell.angle_gamma   90.00
#
_symmetry.space_group_name_H-M   'P 1'
#
loop_
_entity.id
_entity.type
_entity.pdbx_description
1 polymer ?
#
loop_
_entity_poly.entity_id
_entity_poly.type
_entity_poly.pdbx_seq_one_letter_code
_entity_poly.pdbx_strand_id
1 'polypeptide(L)'
;MVRENYLFVPEEEGLYDDEELPVNVMHEYNQWLHEESIRQNEEWLKQFEQDAEVESTVTSDNNKNKQPNVAWLTVLRWIIMLPAALVVAYLASRLAILVIGFGLTSEGYSNFSFWTRFYLVTSEHVVLGIALIFTAVGIAPSHKHIVAISLSIFTLLFTGFLIHSILLLSDYWALWGAFCLVTSVMVSATNVYRCYR
;
A
#
# COMPACT_ATOMS: atom_id res chain seq x y z
N MET A 1 5.67 -1.38 19.56
CA MET A 1 4.59 -0.61 18.89
C MET A 1 3.53 -0.30 19.92
N VAL A 2 3.70 0.83 20.61
CA VAL A 2 2.76 1.35 21.60
C VAL A 2 1.61 1.98 20.82
N ARG A 3 0.38 1.50 21.05
CA ARG A 3 -0.83 2.10 20.48
C ARG A 3 -1.07 3.42 21.20
N GLU A 4 -1.01 4.52 20.45
CA GLU A 4 -1.64 5.77 20.87
C GLU A 4 -3.16 5.58 20.81
N ASN A 5 -3.71 5.04 21.89
CA ASN A 5 -5.12 5.23 22.22
C ASN A 5 -5.25 6.67 22.70
N TYR A 6 -5.51 7.59 21.77
CA TYR A 6 -6.07 8.88 22.14
C TYR A 6 -7.43 8.62 22.79
N LEU A 7 -7.42 8.74 24.13
CA LEU A 7 -8.59 8.74 24.98
C LEU A 7 -9.56 9.78 24.44
N PHE A 8 -10.72 9.33 23.95
CA PHE A 8 -11.92 10.15 23.92
C PHE A 8 -12.26 10.45 25.39
N VAL A 9 -11.92 11.65 25.84
CA VAL A 9 -12.46 12.20 27.08
C VAL A 9 -13.90 12.61 26.75
N PRO A 10 -14.94 12.00 27.35
CA PRO A 10 -16.30 12.47 27.18
C PRO A 10 -16.39 13.87 27.79
N GLU A 11 -16.86 14.85 27.00
CA GLU A 11 -17.26 16.16 27.52
C GLU A 11 -18.46 15.95 28.44
N GLU A 12 -18.22 15.94 29.76
CA GLU A 12 -19.29 16.09 30.73
C GLU A 12 -19.72 17.55 30.78
N GLU A 13 -20.90 17.85 30.25
CA GLU A 13 -21.61 19.12 30.48
C GLU A 13 -22.07 19.17 31.94
N GLY A 14 -21.24 19.76 32.80
CA GLY A 14 -21.50 19.85 34.24
C GLY A 14 -20.90 21.09 34.88
N LEU A 15 -21.68 22.18 34.87
CA LEU A 15 -21.83 23.17 35.94
C LEU A 15 -20.57 23.46 36.80
N TYR A 16 -19.71 24.38 36.34
CA TYR A 16 -18.78 25.06 37.25
C TYR A 16 -19.42 26.36 37.71
N ASP A 17 -19.86 26.37 38.97
CA ASP A 17 -20.02 27.61 39.72
C ASP A 17 -18.64 28.28 39.83
N ASP A 18 -18.57 29.57 39.48
CA ASP A 18 -17.38 30.43 39.55
C ASP A 18 -16.97 30.69 41.02
N GLU A 19 -16.57 29.64 41.74
CA GLU A 19 -15.80 29.81 42.98
C GLU A 19 -14.34 30.08 42.58
N GLU A 20 -13.89 31.31 42.79
CA GLU A 20 -12.49 31.75 42.62
C GLU A 20 -11.56 30.81 43.40
N LEU A 21 -10.98 29.82 42.71
CA LEU A 21 -9.96 28.96 43.27
C LEU A 21 -8.78 29.83 43.73
N PRO A 22 -8.30 29.65 44.97
CA PRO A 22 -7.22 30.48 45.51
C PRO A 22 -5.98 30.33 44.62
N VAL A 23 -5.47 31.48 44.14
CA VAL A 23 -4.32 31.64 43.22
C VAL A 23 -3.11 30.75 43.59
N ASN A 24 -2.97 30.38 44.87
CA ASN A 24 -1.91 29.53 45.38
C ASN A 24 -1.94 28.09 44.83
N VAL A 25 -3.12 27.49 44.64
CA VAL A 25 -3.26 26.08 44.21
C VAL A 25 -2.88 25.93 42.73
N MET A 26 -3.18 26.93 41.90
CA MET A 26 -2.83 26.91 40.48
C MET A 26 -1.32 27.04 40.25
N HIS A 27 -0.60 27.77 41.12
CA HIS A 27 0.85 27.88 41.04
C HIS A 27 1.53 26.55 41.38
N GLU A 28 1.08 25.88 42.44
CA GLU A 28 1.60 24.59 42.88
C GLU A 28 1.36 23.48 41.84
N TYR A 29 0.17 23.48 41.21
CA TYR A 29 -0.15 22.56 40.11
C TYR A 29 0.73 22.77 38.88
N ASN A 30 0.98 24.02 38.48
CA ASN A 30 1.85 24.33 37.35
C ASN A 30 3.32 23.96 37.62
N GLN A 31 3.80 24.13 38.86
CA GLN A 31 5.13 23.67 39.25
C GLN A 31 5.23 22.14 39.17
N TRP A 32 4.24 21.43 39.71
CA TRP A 32 4.20 19.97 39.66
C TRP A 32 4.18 19.43 38.21
N LEU A 33 3.37 20.02 37.33
CA LEU A 33 3.35 19.65 35.90
C LEU A 33 4.69 19.88 35.22
N HIS A 34 5.39 20.97 35.58
CA HIS A 34 6.69 21.26 34.99
C HIS A 34 7.74 20.24 35.44
N GLU A 35 7.79 19.90 36.72
CA GLU A 35 8.70 18.88 37.26
C GLU A 35 8.44 17.50 36.64
N GLU A 36 7.17 17.09 36.53
CA GLU A 36 6.81 15.81 35.92
C GLU A 36 7.17 15.77 34.43
N SER A 37 7.01 16.88 33.70
CA SER A 37 7.42 16.96 32.28
C SER A 37 8.93 16.78 32.10
N ILE A 38 9.74 17.32 33.02
CA ILE A 38 11.20 17.18 33.00
C ILE A 38 11.58 15.72 33.29
N ARG A 39 10.96 15.10 34.30
CA ARG A 39 11.22 13.70 34.66
C ARG A 39 10.92 12.74 33.51
N GLN A 40 9.77 12.90 32.85
CA GLN A 40 9.38 12.08 31.70
C GLN A 40 10.39 12.22 30.54
N ASN A 41 10.88 13.44 30.29
CA ASN A 41 11.84 13.69 29.22
C ASN A 41 13.22 13.04 29.51
N GLU A 42 13.65 13.05 30.77
CA GLU A 42 14.89 12.37 31.18
C GLU A 42 14.78 10.84 31.07
N GLU A 43 13.64 10.26 31.44
CA GLU A 43 13.39 8.82 31.30
C GLU A 43 13.36 8.42 29.81
N TRP A 44 12.72 9.22 28.97
CA TRP A 44 12.67 9.01 27.53
C TRP A 44 14.07 9.08 26.89
N LEU A 45 14.90 10.05 27.27
CA LEU A 45 16.28 10.17 26.75
C LEU A 45 17.14 8.96 27.12
N LYS A 46 17.05 8.48 28.37
CA LYS A 46 17.80 7.28 28.80
C LYS A 46 17.38 6.04 28.01
N GLN A 47 16.10 5.91 27.71
CA GLN A 47 15.59 4.80 26.91
C GLN A 47 16.06 4.88 25.45
N PHE A 48 16.09 6.10 24.88
CA PHE A 48 16.62 6.33 23.54
C PHE A 48 18.11 5.99 23.41
N GLU A 49 18.93 6.37 24.40
CA GLU A 49 20.36 6.02 24.39
C GLU A 49 20.59 4.50 24.48
N GLN A 50 19.83 3.81 25.35
CA GLN A 50 19.92 2.35 25.46
C GLN A 50 19.50 1.65 24.17
N ASP A 51 18.41 2.09 23.54
CA ASP A 51 17.93 1.51 22.29
C ASP A 51 18.93 1.75 21.14
N ALA A 52 19.58 2.92 21.10
CA ALA A 52 20.61 3.24 20.10
C ALA A 52 21.88 2.38 20.27
N GLU A 53 22.33 2.14 21.51
CA GLU A 53 23.48 1.27 21.78
C GLU A 53 23.21 -0.18 21.36
N VAL A 54 22.01 -0.70 21.65
CA VAL A 54 21.60 -2.05 21.23
C VAL A 54 21.51 -2.16 19.70
N GLU A 55 20.98 -1.16 19.01
CA GLU A 55 20.90 -1.17 17.55
C GLU A 55 22.29 -1.13 16.89
N SER A 56 23.24 -0.37 17.45
CA SER A 56 24.61 -0.28 16.94
C SER A 56 25.39 -1.60 17.09
N THR A 57 25.16 -2.35 18.17
CA THR A 57 25.81 -3.65 18.42
C THR A 57 25.23 -4.75 17.54
N VAL A 58 23.91 -4.78 17.35
CA VAL A 58 23.23 -5.76 16.47
C VAL A 58 23.58 -5.56 14.99
N THR A 59 23.79 -4.33 14.54
CA THR A 59 24.19 -4.05 13.15
C THR A 59 25.66 -4.37 12.88
N SER A 60 26.54 -4.22 13.88
CA SER A 60 27.97 -4.56 13.78
C SER A 60 28.21 -6.07 13.63
N ASP A 61 27.47 -6.91 14.37
CA ASP A 61 27.62 -8.37 14.30
C ASP A 61 27.00 -8.98 13.03
N ASN A 62 25.91 -8.39 12.51
CA ASN A 62 25.30 -8.84 11.26
C ASN A 62 26.17 -8.58 10.01
N ASN A 63 27.12 -7.64 10.08
CA ASN A 63 27.96 -7.30 8.94
C ASN A 63 29.16 -8.25 8.76
N LYS A 64 29.57 -8.98 9.81
CA LYS A 64 30.73 -9.90 9.76
C LYS A 64 30.42 -11.27 9.15
N ASN A 65 29.13 -11.64 9.01
CA ASN A 65 28.70 -12.96 8.53
C ASN A 65 27.92 -12.94 7.19
N LYS A 66 27.91 -11.81 6.46
CA LYS A 66 27.26 -11.75 5.16
C LYS A 66 28.12 -12.43 4.09
N GLN A 67 27.86 -13.72 3.85
CA GLN A 67 28.33 -14.40 2.66
C GLN A 67 27.89 -13.62 1.40
N PRO A 68 28.82 -13.17 0.54
CA PRO A 68 28.50 -12.31 -0.60
C PRO A 68 27.70 -13.00 -1.72
N ASN A 69 27.61 -14.33 -1.70
CA ASN A 69 27.06 -15.11 -2.82
C ASN A 69 25.52 -15.18 -2.84
N VAL A 70 24.84 -14.97 -1.71
CA VAL A 70 23.37 -15.12 -1.63
C VAL A 70 22.63 -13.87 -2.14
N ALA A 71 23.27 -12.71 -2.06
CA ALA A 71 22.69 -11.44 -2.51
C ALA A 71 22.48 -11.42 -4.02
N TRP A 72 23.45 -11.93 -4.80
CA TRP A 72 23.37 -11.95 -6.26
C TRP A 72 22.27 -12.89 -6.78
N LEU A 73 22.17 -14.09 -6.22
CA LEU A 73 21.10 -15.06 -6.53
C LEU A 73 19.71 -14.46 -6.26
N THR A 74 19.59 -13.69 -5.19
CA THR A 74 18.33 -13.01 -4.85
C THR A 74 17.98 -11.97 -5.91
N VAL A 75 18.92 -11.10 -6.28
CA VAL A 75 18.71 -10.07 -7.31
C VAL A 75 18.37 -10.68 -8.67
N LEU A 76 19.08 -11.73 -9.08
CA LEU A 76 18.83 -12.42 -10.35
C LEU A 76 17.42 -13.03 -10.39
N ARG A 77 16.95 -13.58 -9.26
CA ARG A 77 15.59 -14.11 -9.11
C ARG A 77 14.54 -13.02 -9.34
N TRP A 78 14.75 -11.81 -8.81
CA TRP A 78 13.84 -10.68 -9.00
C TRP A 78 13.81 -10.18 -10.44
N ILE A 79 14.97 -10.10 -11.10
CA ILE A 79 15.08 -9.69 -12.50
C ILE A 79 14.32 -10.64 -13.42
N ILE A 80 14.33 -11.95 -13.13
CA ILE A 80 13.62 -12.95 -13.95
C ILE A 80 12.13 -13.02 -13.60
N MET A 81 11.78 -12.86 -12.32
CA MET A 81 10.38 -13.01 -11.88
C MET A 81 9.48 -11.85 -12.28
N LEU A 82 10.01 -10.62 -12.39
CA LEU A 82 9.23 -9.44 -12.80
C LEU A 82 8.67 -9.56 -14.24
N PRO A 83 9.47 -9.87 -15.28
CA PRO A 83 8.94 -10.10 -16.62
C PRO A 83 8.06 -11.36 -16.67
N ALA A 84 8.36 -12.40 -15.90
CA ALA A 84 7.50 -13.58 -15.82
C ALA A 84 6.09 -13.23 -15.30
N ALA A 85 5.99 -12.37 -14.28
CA ALA A 85 4.72 -11.90 -13.74
C ALA A 85 3.90 -11.14 -14.80
N LEU A 86 4.56 -10.27 -15.58
CA LEU A 86 3.93 -9.56 -16.69
C LEU A 86 3.40 -10.52 -17.77
N VAL A 87 4.18 -11.54 -18.14
CA VAL A 87 3.77 -12.55 -19.11
C VAL A 87 2.55 -13.33 -18.62
N VAL A 88 2.55 -13.76 -17.35
CA VAL A 88 1.41 -14.48 -16.76
C VAL A 88 0.17 -13.62 -16.69
N ALA A 89 0.29 -12.35 -16.27
CA ALA A 89 -0.83 -11.41 -16.24
C ALA A 89 -1.42 -11.16 -17.63
N TYR A 90 -0.55 -11.02 -18.65
CA TYR A 90 -0.98 -10.90 -20.04
C TYR A 90 -1.71 -12.16 -20.54
N LEU A 91 -1.19 -13.35 -20.22
CA LEU A 91 -1.83 -14.61 -20.59
C LEU A 91 -3.21 -14.75 -19.92
N ALA A 92 -3.32 -14.41 -18.64
CA ALA A 92 -4.58 -14.44 -17.90
C ALA A 92 -5.62 -13.49 -18.50
N SER A 93 -5.20 -12.28 -18.90
CA SER A 93 -6.06 -11.34 -19.63
C SER A 93 -6.58 -11.92 -20.93
N ARG A 94 -5.70 -12.50 -21.77
CA ARG A 94 -6.12 -13.15 -23.03
C ARG A 94 -7.12 -14.28 -22.81
N LEU A 95 -6.92 -15.06 -21.75
CA LEU A 95 -7.81 -16.16 -21.40
C LEU A 95 -9.18 -15.64 -20.93
N ALA A 96 -9.20 -14.54 -20.17
CA ALA A 96 -10.44 -13.88 -19.77
C ALA A 96 -11.23 -13.34 -20.98
N ILE A 97 -10.56 -12.72 -21.96
CA ILE A 97 -11.20 -12.27 -23.20
C ILE A 97 -11.85 -13.44 -23.95
N LEU A 98 -11.16 -14.58 -24.04
CA LEU A 98 -11.72 -15.77 -24.69
C LEU A 98 -12.99 -16.26 -23.98
N VAL A 99 -12.95 -16.37 -22.64
CA VAL A 99 -14.10 -16.82 -21.84
C VAL A 99 -15.28 -15.87 -22.01
N ILE A 100 -15.05 -14.57 -21.93
CA ILE A 100 -16.08 -13.54 -22.07
C ILE A 100 -16.63 -13.50 -23.50
N GLY A 101 -15.75 -13.65 -24.50
CA GLY A 101 -16.13 -13.73 -25.91
C GLY A 101 -17.04 -14.93 -26.18
N PHE A 102 -16.75 -16.09 -25.61
CA PHE A 102 -17.63 -17.26 -25.70
C PHE A 102 -19.00 -17.01 -25.04
N GLY A 103 -19.02 -16.40 -23.85
CA GLY A 103 -20.26 -16.04 -23.16
C GLY A 103 -21.14 -15.08 -23.99
N LEU A 104 -20.58 -13.97 -24.46
CA LEU A 104 -21.33 -12.95 -25.19
C LEU A 104 -21.76 -13.41 -26.59
N THR A 105 -20.98 -14.25 -27.26
CA THR A 105 -21.36 -14.84 -28.55
C THR A 105 -22.54 -15.81 -28.39
N SER A 106 -22.63 -16.51 -27.26
CA SER A 106 -23.77 -17.40 -26.96
C SER A 106 -25.09 -16.65 -26.73
N GLU A 107 -25.01 -15.39 -26.29
CA GLU A 107 -26.17 -14.53 -26.03
C GLU A 107 -26.59 -13.68 -27.25
N GLY A 108 -25.92 -13.84 -28.39
CA GLY A 108 -26.29 -13.18 -29.65
C GLY A 108 -25.91 -11.68 -29.74
N TYR A 109 -25.08 -11.19 -28.83
CA TYR A 109 -24.53 -9.83 -28.93
C TYR A 109 -23.48 -9.75 -30.04
N SER A 110 -23.59 -8.76 -30.93
CA SER A 110 -22.56 -8.53 -31.94
C SER A 110 -21.30 -7.95 -31.30
N ASN A 111 -20.12 -8.36 -31.79
CA ASN A 111 -18.80 -7.88 -31.33
C ASN A 111 -18.59 -6.35 -31.52
N PHE A 112 -19.51 -5.66 -32.19
CA PHE A 112 -19.48 -4.23 -32.45
C PHE A 112 -20.43 -3.41 -31.58
N SER A 113 -21.20 -4.04 -30.70
CA SER A 113 -22.06 -3.33 -29.76
C SER A 113 -21.23 -2.54 -28.75
N PHE A 114 -21.66 -1.31 -28.45
CA PHE A 114 -21.07 -0.47 -27.40
C PHE A 114 -20.96 -1.21 -26.08
N TRP A 115 -22.01 -1.97 -25.70
CA TRP A 115 -22.07 -2.74 -24.46
C TRP A 115 -21.03 -3.86 -24.41
N THR A 116 -20.86 -4.58 -25.52
CA THR A 116 -19.86 -5.64 -25.64
C THR A 116 -18.45 -5.08 -25.48
N ARG A 117 -18.15 -3.96 -26.15
CA ARG A 117 -16.84 -3.32 -26.06
C ARG A 117 -16.58 -2.76 -24.66
N PHE A 118 -17.58 -2.14 -24.04
CA PHE A 118 -17.48 -1.67 -22.67
C PHE A 118 -17.19 -2.80 -21.68
N TYR A 119 -17.94 -3.90 -21.75
CA TYR A 119 -17.76 -5.04 -20.87
C TYR A 119 -16.38 -5.69 -21.05
N LEU A 120 -15.97 -5.89 -22.30
CA LEU A 120 -14.69 -6.51 -22.64
C LEU A 120 -13.52 -5.66 -22.13
N VAL A 121 -13.48 -4.37 -22.47
CA VAL A 121 -12.40 -3.47 -22.02
C VAL A 121 -12.34 -3.39 -20.50
N THR A 122 -13.49 -3.26 -19.84
CA THR A 122 -13.56 -3.15 -18.38
C THR A 122 -13.05 -4.41 -17.71
N SER A 123 -13.60 -5.57 -18.07
CA SER A 123 -13.23 -6.85 -17.48
C SER A 123 -11.77 -7.22 -17.74
N GLU A 124 -11.26 -7.00 -18.96
CA GLU A 124 -9.88 -7.29 -19.33
C GLU A 124 -8.89 -6.52 -18.45
N HIS A 125 -9.09 -5.20 -18.30
CA HIS A 125 -8.19 -4.34 -17.54
C HIS A 125 -8.31 -4.56 -16.04
N VAL A 126 -9.52 -4.85 -15.54
CA VAL A 126 -9.74 -5.19 -14.13
C VAL A 126 -9.06 -6.52 -13.79
N VAL A 127 -9.27 -7.56 -14.60
CA VAL A 127 -8.65 -8.88 -14.40
C VAL A 127 -7.13 -8.77 -14.50
N LEU A 128 -6.61 -8.01 -15.47
CA LEU A 128 -5.18 -7.79 -15.61
C LEU A 128 -4.58 -7.09 -14.37
N GLY A 129 -5.22 -6.04 -13.85
CA GLY A 129 -4.75 -5.34 -12.65
C GLY A 129 -4.77 -6.22 -11.40
N ILE A 130 -5.83 -7.01 -11.21
CA ILE A 130 -5.93 -7.99 -10.11
C ILE A 130 -4.83 -9.05 -10.26
N ALA A 131 -4.73 -9.68 -11.44
CA ALA A 131 -3.77 -10.74 -11.70
C ALA A 131 -2.32 -10.26 -11.49
N LEU A 132 -2.00 -9.05 -11.93
CA LEU A 132 -0.70 -8.43 -11.77
C LEU A 132 -0.29 -8.33 -10.29
N ILE A 133 -1.16 -7.80 -9.43
CA ILE A 133 -0.87 -7.65 -8.00
C ILE A 133 -0.81 -9.00 -7.28
N PHE A 134 -1.81 -9.86 -7.46
CA PHE A 134 -1.84 -11.15 -6.75
C PHE A 134 -0.71 -12.08 -7.17
N THR A 135 -0.33 -12.09 -8.45
CA THR A 135 0.80 -12.89 -8.94
C THR A 135 2.12 -12.37 -8.37
N ALA A 136 2.33 -11.05 -8.36
CA ALA A 136 3.53 -10.47 -7.79
C ALA A 136 3.67 -10.74 -6.29
N VAL A 137 2.55 -10.68 -5.56
CA VAL A 137 2.51 -11.01 -4.13
C VAL A 137 2.77 -12.50 -3.89
N GLY A 138 2.25 -13.38 -4.75
CA GLY A 138 2.51 -14.83 -4.69
C GLY A 138 3.98 -15.19 -4.95
N ILE A 139 4.64 -14.42 -5.83
CA ILE A 139 6.06 -14.56 -6.14
C ILE A 139 6.96 -14.21 -4.93
N ALA A 140 6.57 -13.21 -4.14
CA ALA A 140 7.37 -12.68 -3.04
C ALA A 140 6.60 -12.63 -1.72
N PRO A 141 6.34 -13.79 -1.09
CA PRO A 141 5.47 -13.88 0.08
C PRO A 141 6.04 -13.24 1.35
N SER A 142 7.34 -12.99 1.43
CA SER A 142 7.98 -12.34 2.58
C SER A 142 7.79 -10.82 2.62
N HIS A 143 7.50 -10.18 1.48
CA HIS A 143 7.40 -8.72 1.36
C HIS A 143 6.14 -8.27 0.62
N LYS A 144 5.02 -8.96 0.86
CA LYS A 144 3.73 -8.77 0.15
C LYS A 144 3.32 -7.30 0.04
N HIS A 145 3.43 -6.56 1.14
CA HIS A 145 3.06 -5.13 1.22
C HIS A 145 3.93 -4.25 0.35
N ILE A 146 5.25 -4.39 0.48
CA ILE A 146 6.23 -3.58 -0.25
C ILE A 146 6.09 -3.85 -1.75
N VAL A 147 5.91 -5.11 -2.13
CA VAL A 147 5.75 -5.51 -3.53
C VAL A 147 4.45 -4.97 -4.11
N ALA A 148 3.33 -5.09 -3.40
CA ALA A 148 2.04 -4.57 -3.88
C ALA A 148 2.06 -3.05 -4.06
N ILE A 149 2.64 -2.31 -3.10
CA ILE A 149 2.77 -0.85 -3.18
C ILE A 149 3.71 -0.44 -4.32
N SER A 150 4.89 -1.06 -4.41
CA SER A 150 5.88 -0.77 -5.45
C SER A 150 5.31 -1.00 -6.84
N LEU A 151 4.59 -2.12 -7.03
CA LEU A 151 3.99 -2.45 -8.32
C LEU A 151 2.82 -1.53 -8.67
N SER A 152 2.05 -1.09 -7.66
CA SER A 152 1.00 -0.09 -7.86
C SER A 152 1.56 1.25 -8.34
N ILE A 153 2.65 1.73 -7.71
CA ILE A 153 3.35 2.96 -8.11
C ILE A 153 3.91 2.80 -9.53
N PHE A 154 4.58 1.69 -9.81
CA PHE A 154 5.12 1.41 -11.15
C PHE A 154 4.03 1.43 -12.21
N THR A 155 2.89 0.79 -11.93
CA THR A 155 1.76 0.73 -12.85
C THR A 155 1.15 2.10 -13.09
N LEU A 156 1.04 2.94 -12.05
CA LEU A 156 0.52 4.30 -12.16
C LEU A 156 1.45 5.17 -13.01
N LEU A 157 2.76 5.10 -12.79
CA LEU A 157 3.74 5.83 -13.60
C LEU A 157 3.73 5.38 -15.06
N PHE A 158 3.71 4.07 -15.30
CA PHE A 158 3.65 3.50 -16.63
C PHE A 158 2.36 3.89 -17.37
N THR A 159 1.23 3.84 -16.68
CA THR A 159 -0.06 4.27 -17.23
C THR A 159 -0.04 5.77 -17.53
N GLY A 160 0.50 6.60 -16.63
CA GLY A 160 0.67 8.03 -16.83
C GLY A 160 1.50 8.36 -18.08
N PHE A 161 2.58 7.61 -18.32
CA PHE A 161 3.38 7.73 -19.53
C PHE A 161 2.58 7.36 -20.80
N LEU A 162 1.83 6.26 -20.76
CA LEU A 162 1.04 5.79 -21.91
C LEU A 162 -0.15 6.70 -22.23
N ILE A 163 -0.71 7.43 -21.26
CA ILE A 163 -1.85 8.35 -21.49
C ILE A 163 -1.53 9.35 -22.60
N HIS A 164 -0.29 9.86 -22.68
CA HIS A 164 0.09 10.79 -23.75
C HIS A 164 -0.06 10.17 -25.14
N SER A 165 0.45 8.95 -25.33
CA SER A 165 0.32 8.21 -26.59
C SER A 165 -1.13 7.87 -26.92
N ILE A 166 -1.94 7.51 -25.90
CA ILE A 166 -3.36 7.21 -26.05
C ILE A 166 -4.13 8.44 -26.55
N LEU A 167 -3.83 9.62 -26.00
CA LEU A 167 -4.46 10.88 -26.42
C LEU A 167 -4.08 11.26 -27.86
N LEU A 168 -2.83 11.02 -28.28
CA LEU A 168 -2.40 11.25 -29.66
C LEU A 168 -3.14 10.34 -30.66
N LEU A 169 -3.42 9.10 -30.27
CA LEU A 169 -4.16 8.14 -31.09
C LEU A 169 -5.68 8.34 -31.03
N SER A 170 -6.18 9.25 -30.17
CA SER A 170 -7.60 9.48 -29.93
C SER A 170 -8.39 8.21 -29.57
N ASP A 171 -7.74 7.24 -28.92
CA ASP A 171 -8.37 5.99 -28.50
C ASP A 171 -8.98 6.11 -27.09
N TYR A 172 -10.22 6.61 -27.03
CA TYR A 172 -10.94 6.76 -25.77
C TYR A 172 -11.21 5.43 -25.04
N TRP A 173 -11.20 4.29 -25.75
CA TRP A 173 -11.38 2.99 -25.13
C TRP A 173 -10.14 2.55 -24.37
N ALA A 174 -8.95 2.84 -24.91
CA ALA A 174 -7.70 2.63 -24.19
C ALA A 174 -7.61 3.51 -22.94
N LEU A 175 -8.13 4.74 -23.00
CA LEU A 175 -8.21 5.63 -21.82
C LEU A 175 -9.12 5.05 -20.73
N TRP A 176 -10.29 4.53 -21.11
CA TRP A 176 -11.19 3.84 -20.18
C TRP A 176 -10.55 2.58 -19.58
N GLY A 177 -9.86 1.79 -20.41
CA GLY A 177 -9.10 0.62 -19.95
C GLY A 177 -8.02 0.99 -18.94
N ALA A 178 -7.24 2.05 -19.20
CA ALA A 178 -6.23 2.57 -18.28
C ALA A 178 -6.83 2.97 -16.92
N PHE A 179 -7.99 3.63 -16.92
CA PHE A 179 -8.72 3.96 -15.69
C PHE A 179 -9.15 2.70 -14.91
N CYS A 180 -9.71 1.71 -15.59
CA CYS A 180 -10.10 0.42 -14.99
C CYS A 180 -8.90 -0.34 -14.42
N LEU A 181 -7.76 -0.29 -15.10
CA LEU A 181 -6.52 -0.91 -14.65
C LEU A 181 -6.02 -0.26 -13.36
N VAL A 182 -5.90 1.08 -13.33
CA VAL A 182 -5.43 1.80 -12.15
C VAL A 182 -6.33 1.56 -10.95
N THR A 183 -7.65 1.63 -11.14
CA THR A 183 -8.62 1.39 -10.06
C THR A 183 -8.53 -0.03 -9.51
N SER A 184 -8.48 -1.05 -10.37
CA SER A 184 -8.36 -2.45 -9.95
C SER A 184 -7.04 -2.74 -9.21
N VAL A 185 -5.92 -2.14 -9.64
CA VAL A 185 -4.62 -2.24 -8.97
C VAL A 185 -4.67 -1.59 -7.59
N MET A 186 -5.26 -0.40 -7.45
CA MET A 186 -5.40 0.28 -6.16
C MET A 186 -6.26 -0.52 -5.18
N VAL A 187 -7.38 -1.07 -5.65
CA VAL A 187 -8.27 -1.93 -4.84
C VAL A 187 -7.53 -3.19 -4.39
N SER A 188 -6.82 -3.85 -5.31
CA SER A 188 -6.06 -5.08 -5.02
C SER A 188 -4.91 -4.82 -4.03
N ALA A 189 -4.14 -3.76 -4.23
CA ALA A 189 -3.07 -3.37 -3.33
C ALA A 189 -3.59 -3.04 -1.92
N THR A 190 -4.71 -2.31 -1.81
CA THR A 190 -5.35 -2.01 -0.54
C THR A 190 -5.87 -3.28 0.17
N ASN A 191 -6.42 -4.22 -0.59
CA ASN A 191 -6.87 -5.51 -0.06
C ASN A 191 -5.70 -6.32 0.52
N VAL A 192 -4.58 -6.41 -0.22
CA VAL A 192 -3.34 -7.04 0.27
C VAL A 192 -2.84 -6.34 1.53
N TYR A 193 -2.84 -5.00 1.56
CA TYR A 193 -2.40 -4.25 2.73
C TYR A 193 -3.25 -4.55 3.97
N ARG A 194 -4.58 -4.63 3.83
CA ARG A 194 -5.49 -4.93 4.95
C ARG A 194 -5.40 -6.39 5.42
N CYS A 195 -5.24 -7.35 4.52
CA CYS A 195 -5.24 -8.77 4.87
C CYS A 195 -3.98 -9.24 5.61
N TYR A 196 -2.86 -8.53 5.47
CA TYR A 196 -1.57 -8.96 6.00
C TYR A 196 -0.96 -7.98 7.02
N ARG A 197 -1.77 -7.06 7.57
CA ARG A 197 -1.41 -6.21 8.72
C ARG A 197 -1.62 -6.97 10.02
#